data_AF-A0AAV5R4C5-F1
#
_entry.id   AF-A0AAV5R4C5-F1
#
_cell.length_a   1.000
_cell.length_b   1.000
_cell.length_c   1.000
_cell.angle_alpha   90.00
_cell.angle_beta   90.00
_cell.angle_gamma   90.00
#
_symmetry.space_group_name_H-M   'P 1'
#
loop_
_entity.id
_entity.type
_entity.pdbx_description
1 polymer ?
#
loop_
_entity_poly.entity_id
_entity_poly.type
_entity_poly.pdbx_seq_one_letter_code
_entity_poly.pdbx_strand_id
1 'polypeptide(L)'
;MSQSNDNIANAVAFLKDPSVKDTSISKKIQFLESKGMSDIEIETALNQVNNNNNNNSVVQPTVPAIPQMAPPIPYYSNGMPPPPPPPRGLDWKDYVIMCTTTAGVVYGAYQVVSRYVIPKLIPPSQSKLDEDKEAMEREFQRVENILEKLETDQTEFIKRQDEKSKLIDDALIEVDAIVKATNEKNLRNEETLKYLKLEIESIKTSLLKSLESQKSTISTELQELEKKTDSIKETIKQLEINGNGKPASKSNSITPSLTPPPNLLTNNRSTSNTIVPTVSTYSNLKIPDPSSIPSAKSILNTVEDTDSNLNTPEPVSYPLSTNANIPAWQLASSQKNNTSIPAWQVASENK
;
A
#
# COMPACT_ATOMS: atom_id res chain seq x y z
N MET A 1 29.05 8.14 -32.18
CA MET A 1 28.39 6.89 -32.65
C MET A 1 28.98 5.63 -32.04
N SER A 2 30.30 5.53 -31.78
CA SER A 2 30.91 4.30 -31.26
C SER A 2 30.54 3.98 -29.81
N GLN A 3 30.52 4.98 -28.93
CA GLN A 3 30.30 4.78 -27.50
C GLN A 3 28.90 4.23 -27.15
N SER A 4 27.86 4.64 -27.89
CA SER A 4 26.50 4.08 -27.72
C SER A 4 26.41 2.62 -28.16
N ASN A 5 27.10 2.23 -29.23
CA ASN A 5 27.14 0.84 -29.66
C ASN A 5 27.89 -0.06 -28.66
N ASP A 6 28.98 0.45 -28.07
CA ASP A 6 29.73 -0.26 -27.03
C ASP A 6 28.91 -0.44 -25.75
N ASN A 7 28.12 0.57 -25.36
CA ASN A 7 27.20 0.49 -24.22
C ASN A 7 26.10 -0.55 -24.45
N ILE A 8 25.49 -0.57 -25.64
CA ILE A 8 24.46 -1.55 -26.01
C ILE A 8 25.04 -2.97 -26.01
N ALA A 9 26.24 -3.17 -26.56
CA ALA A 9 26.91 -4.47 -26.57
C ALA A 9 27.21 -4.98 -25.15
N ASN A 10 27.68 -4.11 -24.26
CA ASN A 10 27.93 -4.44 -22.85
C ASN A 10 26.64 -4.78 -22.09
N ALA A 11 25.54 -4.08 -22.38
CA ALA A 11 24.23 -4.38 -21.80
C ALA A 11 23.68 -5.72 -22.29
N VAL A 12 23.80 -6.02 -23.58
CA VAL A 12 23.42 -7.31 -24.15
C VAL A 12 24.24 -8.45 -23.52
N ALA A 13 25.52 -8.24 -23.24
CA ALA A 13 26.36 -9.21 -22.54
C ALA A 13 25.92 -9.44 -21.08
N PHE A 14 25.62 -8.37 -20.34
CA PHE A 14 25.09 -8.44 -18.96
C PHE A 14 23.72 -9.14 -18.90
N LEU A 15 22.82 -8.84 -19.83
CA LEU A 15 21.49 -9.44 -19.90
C LEU A 15 21.52 -10.94 -20.32
N LYS A 16 22.62 -11.40 -20.93
CA LYS A 16 22.85 -12.82 -21.27
C LYS A 16 23.49 -13.62 -20.15
N ASP A 17 24.09 -12.97 -19.15
CA ASP A 17 24.76 -13.63 -18.03
C ASP A 17 23.76 -14.49 -17.23
N PRO A 18 24.04 -15.80 -17.03
CA PRO A 18 23.19 -16.70 -16.23
C PRO A 18 22.86 -16.15 -14.84
N SER A 19 23.77 -15.42 -14.22
CA SER A 19 23.62 -14.85 -12.87
C SER A 19 22.56 -13.75 -12.80
N VAL A 20 22.25 -13.15 -13.95
CA VAL A 20 21.34 -12.02 -14.08
C VAL A 20 19.96 -12.50 -14.54
N LYS A 21 19.84 -13.69 -15.14
CA LYS A 21 18.57 -14.22 -15.68
C LYS A 21 17.44 -14.24 -14.64
N ASP A 22 17.73 -14.69 -13.42
CA ASP A 22 16.76 -14.83 -12.32
C ASP A 22 16.41 -13.50 -11.63
N THR A 23 17.12 -12.41 -11.96
CA THR A 23 16.85 -11.08 -11.41
C THR A 23 15.64 -10.43 -12.09
N SER A 24 14.80 -9.73 -11.33
CA SER A 24 13.62 -9.02 -11.86
C SER A 24 14.01 -7.95 -12.90
N ILE A 25 13.13 -7.71 -13.89
CA ILE A 25 13.40 -6.78 -14.99
C ILE A 25 13.71 -5.36 -14.51
N SER A 26 13.01 -4.88 -13.48
CA SER A 26 13.24 -3.57 -12.87
C SER A 26 14.65 -3.43 -12.29
N LYS A 27 15.20 -4.50 -11.72
CA LYS A 27 16.55 -4.49 -11.14
C LYS A 27 17.65 -4.61 -12.20
N LYS A 28 17.35 -5.24 -13.34
CA LYS A 28 18.20 -5.21 -14.55
C LYS A 28 18.27 -3.80 -15.14
N ILE A 29 17.12 -3.12 -15.28
CA ILE A 29 17.02 -1.75 -15.79
C ILE A 29 17.77 -0.79 -14.86
N GLN A 30 17.52 -0.83 -13.55
CA GLN A 30 18.19 0.03 -12.57
C GLN A 30 19.73 -0.16 -12.55
N PHE A 31 20.22 -1.39 -12.79
CA PHE A 31 21.66 -1.62 -12.91
C PHE A 31 22.24 -0.98 -14.18
N LEU A 32 21.55 -1.06 -15.31
CA LEU A 32 21.97 -0.44 -16.57
C LEU A 32 21.90 1.10 -16.48
N GLU A 33 20.89 1.66 -15.81
CA GLU A 33 20.80 3.09 -15.48
C GLU A 33 21.98 3.52 -14.58
N SER A 34 22.30 2.74 -13.53
CA SER A 34 23.43 3.02 -12.65
C SER A 34 24.79 2.94 -13.35
N LYS A 35 24.86 2.23 -14.48
CA LYS A 35 26.02 2.15 -15.37
C LYS A 35 26.11 3.31 -16.37
N GLY A 36 25.15 4.23 -16.33
CA GLY A 36 25.10 5.43 -17.18
C GLY A 36 24.49 5.21 -18.56
N MET A 37 23.64 4.19 -18.71
CA MET A 37 22.90 3.97 -19.97
C MET A 37 21.61 4.76 -19.99
N SER A 38 21.25 5.28 -21.17
CA SER A 38 19.96 5.94 -21.39
C SER A 38 18.84 4.93 -21.61
N ASP A 39 17.60 5.30 -21.27
CA ASP A 39 16.40 4.45 -21.40
C ASP A 39 16.25 3.85 -22.80
N ILE A 40 16.59 4.62 -23.84
CA ILE A 40 16.54 4.24 -25.25
C ILE A 40 17.57 3.15 -25.59
N GLU A 41 18.78 3.25 -25.03
CA GLU A 41 19.84 2.25 -25.21
C GLU A 41 19.51 0.95 -24.46
N ILE A 42 18.89 1.07 -23.27
CA ILE A 42 18.42 -0.06 -22.47
C ILE A 42 17.32 -0.84 -23.19
N GLU A 43 16.33 -0.14 -23.75
CA GLU A 43 15.24 -0.74 -24.52
C GLU A 43 15.77 -1.46 -25.77
N THR A 44 16.71 -0.83 -26.48
CA THR A 44 17.35 -1.43 -27.66
C THR A 44 18.11 -2.71 -27.30
N ALA A 45 18.86 -2.72 -26.19
CA ALA A 45 19.58 -3.90 -25.71
C ALA A 45 18.63 -5.03 -25.28
N LEU A 46 17.54 -4.69 -24.59
CA LEU A 46 16.52 -5.66 -24.15
C LEU A 46 15.82 -6.31 -25.35
N ASN A 47 15.47 -5.52 -26.37
CA ASN A 47 14.86 -6.00 -27.60
C ASN A 47 15.82 -6.90 -28.40
N GLN A 48 17.12 -6.58 -28.43
CA GLN A 48 18.14 -7.44 -29.06
C GLN A 48 18.31 -8.79 -28.36
N VAL A 49 18.25 -8.85 -27.03
CA VAL A 49 18.32 -10.11 -26.27
C VAL A 49 17.05 -10.93 -26.51
N ASN A 50 15.88 -10.29 -26.51
CA ASN A 50 14.60 -10.96 -26.79
C ASN A 50 14.53 -11.51 -28.22
N ASN A 51 15.07 -10.79 -29.21
CA ASN A 51 15.13 -11.23 -30.60
C ASN A 51 16.22 -12.30 -30.86
N ASN A 52 17.33 -12.29 -30.11
CA ASN A 52 18.37 -13.33 -30.20
C ASN A 52 17.98 -14.64 -29.51
N ASN A 53 17.18 -14.60 -28.44
CA ASN A 53 16.68 -15.82 -27.79
C ASN A 53 15.71 -16.62 -28.68
N ASN A 54 15.18 -16.01 -29.76
CA ASN A 54 14.26 -16.62 -30.71
C ASN A 54 14.93 -17.07 -32.03
N ASN A 55 16.25 -16.91 -32.18
CA ASN A 55 16.97 -17.28 -33.41
C ASN A 55 18.13 -18.24 -33.13
N ASN A 56 17.80 -19.44 -32.66
CA ASN A 56 18.58 -20.61 -33.06
C ASN A 56 17.96 -21.13 -34.37
N SER A 57 18.79 -21.19 -35.41
CA SER A 57 18.52 -21.75 -36.75
C SER A 57 17.88 -20.79 -37.75
N VAL A 58 18.71 -20.08 -38.54
CA VAL A 58 18.35 -19.78 -39.94
C VAL A 58 19.57 -20.00 -40.84
N VAL A 59 19.41 -21.00 -41.69
CA VAL A 59 20.26 -21.34 -42.83
C VAL A 59 20.04 -20.31 -43.93
N GLN A 60 21.14 -19.87 -44.53
CA GLN A 60 21.24 -18.93 -45.64
C GLN A 60 20.57 -19.49 -46.93
N PRO A 61 19.70 -18.76 -47.64
CA PRO A 61 19.21 -19.20 -48.95
C PRO A 61 20.07 -18.61 -50.09
N THR A 62 20.60 -19.52 -50.91
CA THR A 62 21.31 -19.27 -52.15
C THR A 62 20.33 -19.05 -53.32
N VAL A 63 20.63 -18.09 -54.19
CA VAL A 63 19.83 -17.71 -55.37
C VAL A 63 20.33 -18.49 -56.61
N PRO A 64 19.47 -19.05 -57.50
CA PRO A 64 19.90 -19.63 -58.76
C PRO A 64 19.80 -18.65 -59.95
N ALA A 65 20.82 -18.70 -60.81
CA ALA A 65 21.01 -17.88 -62.02
C ALA A 65 20.32 -18.50 -63.27
N ILE A 66 19.96 -17.64 -64.23
CA ILE A 66 19.32 -17.96 -65.52
C ILE A 66 20.37 -17.79 -66.66
N PRO A 67 20.48 -18.68 -67.66
CA PRO A 67 21.43 -18.51 -68.77
C PRO A 67 20.86 -17.70 -69.96
N GLN A 68 21.69 -16.80 -70.50
CA GLN A 68 21.48 -16.02 -71.74
C GLN A 68 21.79 -16.85 -73.00
N MET A 69 21.00 -16.63 -74.07
CA MET A 69 21.24 -17.17 -75.42
C MET A 69 21.53 -16.01 -76.39
N ALA A 70 22.62 -16.11 -77.16
CA ALA A 70 23.08 -15.11 -78.13
C ALA A 70 22.47 -15.31 -79.54
N PRO A 71 22.23 -14.23 -80.32
CA PRO A 71 21.84 -14.34 -81.73
C PRO A 71 23.04 -14.25 -82.72
N PRO A 72 22.96 -14.90 -83.89
CA PRO A 72 24.06 -14.99 -84.87
C PRO A 72 24.11 -13.83 -85.89
N ILE A 73 25.33 -13.55 -86.37
CA ILE A 73 25.74 -12.55 -87.37
C ILE A 73 25.44 -13.03 -88.81
N PRO A 74 24.98 -12.13 -89.71
CA PRO A 74 25.12 -12.32 -91.15
C PRO A 74 26.21 -11.43 -91.79
N TYR A 75 26.94 -12.09 -92.67
CA TYR A 75 28.01 -11.66 -93.58
C TYR A 75 27.50 -10.70 -94.68
N TYR A 76 28.21 -9.58 -94.94
CA TYR A 76 28.17 -8.84 -96.23
C TYR A 76 29.54 -8.22 -96.46
N SER A 77 30.37 -8.76 -97.37
CA SER A 77 30.42 -8.51 -98.82
C SER A 77 30.95 -7.12 -99.19
N ASN A 78 32.27 -7.07 -99.44
CA ASN A 78 33.00 -5.99 -100.10
C ASN A 78 32.35 -5.59 -101.43
N GLY A 79 31.97 -4.31 -101.58
CA GLY A 79 31.58 -3.70 -102.85
C GLY A 79 31.52 -2.18 -102.69
N MET A 80 32.34 -1.46 -103.44
CA MET A 80 32.44 0.00 -103.42
C MET A 80 31.10 0.66 -103.82
N PRO A 81 30.54 1.62 -103.05
CA PRO A 81 29.26 2.23 -103.37
C PRO A 81 29.37 3.26 -104.52
N PRO A 82 28.42 3.29 -105.47
CA PRO A 82 28.35 4.34 -106.49
C PRO A 82 27.97 5.70 -105.88
N PRO A 83 28.37 6.83 -106.51
CA PRO A 83 28.13 8.17 -105.97
C PRO A 83 26.62 8.49 -105.86
N PRO A 84 26.19 9.19 -104.80
CA PRO A 84 24.77 9.50 -104.57
C PRO A 84 24.23 10.49 -105.63
N PRO A 85 22.99 10.29 -106.12
CA PRO A 85 22.36 11.21 -107.07
C PRO A 85 22.09 12.59 -106.43
N PRO A 86 22.08 13.68 -107.24
CA PRO A 86 21.88 15.04 -106.74
C PRO A 86 20.51 15.20 -106.05
N PRO A 87 20.40 16.05 -105.01
CA PRO A 87 19.17 16.26 -104.26
C PRO A 87 18.07 16.80 -105.19
N ARG A 88 16.93 16.10 -105.22
CA ARG A 88 15.74 16.53 -105.96
C ARG A 88 15.22 17.82 -105.28
N GLY A 89 15.00 18.87 -106.06
CA GLY A 89 14.36 20.09 -105.54
C GLY A 89 13.01 19.73 -104.95
N LEU A 90 12.73 20.19 -103.72
CA LEU A 90 11.46 19.92 -103.05
C LEU A 90 10.35 20.63 -103.83
N ASP A 91 9.57 19.86 -104.57
CA ASP A 91 8.39 20.38 -105.27
C ASP A 91 7.36 20.88 -104.25
N TRP A 92 6.60 21.92 -104.58
CA TRP A 92 5.53 22.46 -103.72
C TRP A 92 4.48 21.41 -103.31
N LYS A 93 4.40 20.31 -104.07
CA LYS A 93 3.56 19.15 -103.80
C LYS A 93 4.05 18.37 -102.58
N ASP A 94 5.37 18.23 -102.43
CA ASP A 94 5.96 17.58 -101.27
C ASP A 94 5.71 18.39 -100.00
N TYR A 95 5.62 19.73 -100.08
CA TYR A 95 5.18 20.56 -98.95
C TYR A 95 3.73 20.28 -98.56
N VAL A 96 2.82 20.15 -99.52
CA VAL A 96 1.41 19.83 -99.24
C VAL A 96 1.27 18.42 -98.64
N ILE A 97 2.02 17.45 -99.18
CA ILE A 97 2.04 16.08 -98.68
C ILE A 97 2.65 16.03 -97.27
N MET A 98 3.75 16.76 -97.02
CA MET A 98 4.36 16.86 -95.70
C MET A 98 3.45 17.56 -94.70
N CYS A 99 2.79 18.65 -95.07
CA CYS A 99 1.83 19.34 -94.21
C CYS A 99 0.65 18.42 -93.86
N THR A 100 0.06 17.74 -94.84
CA THR A 100 -1.09 16.85 -94.61
C THR A 100 -0.69 15.63 -93.78
N THR A 101 0.48 15.05 -94.05
CA THR A 101 1.02 13.91 -93.29
C THR A 101 1.32 14.32 -91.85
N THR A 102 1.96 15.48 -91.65
CA THR A 102 2.25 16.02 -90.31
C THR A 102 0.96 16.32 -89.55
N ALA A 103 -0.04 16.93 -90.21
CA ALA A 103 -1.35 17.19 -89.61
C ALA A 103 -2.06 15.87 -89.22
N GLY A 104 -1.99 14.84 -90.06
CA GLY A 104 -2.52 13.51 -89.76
C GLY A 104 -1.84 12.85 -88.55
N VAL A 105 -0.51 12.91 -88.46
CA VAL A 105 0.25 12.37 -87.32
C VAL A 105 -0.04 13.13 -86.04
N VAL A 106 -0.12 14.46 -86.08
CA VAL A 106 -0.45 15.29 -84.92
C VAL A 106 -1.88 15.01 -84.44
N TYR A 107 -2.84 14.87 -85.35
CA TYR A 107 -4.23 14.54 -84.99
C TYR A 107 -4.36 13.13 -84.42
N GLY A 108 -3.64 12.15 -84.98
CA GLY A 108 -3.56 10.79 -84.46
C GLY A 108 -2.97 10.74 -83.05
N ALA A 109 -1.88 11.47 -82.80
CA ALA A 109 -1.26 11.59 -81.48
C ALA A 109 -2.20 12.24 -80.47
N TYR A 110 -2.92 13.30 -80.87
CA TYR A 110 -3.91 13.96 -80.01
C TYR A 110 -5.04 13.02 -79.59
N GLN A 111 -5.59 12.23 -80.51
CA GLN A 111 -6.63 11.23 -80.22
C GLN A 111 -6.15 10.17 -79.22
N VAL A 112 -4.95 9.62 -79.42
CA VAL A 112 -4.39 8.61 -78.50
C VAL A 112 -4.12 9.19 -77.13
N VAL A 113 -3.56 10.40 -77.07
CA VAL A 113 -3.30 11.07 -75.79
C VAL A 113 -4.60 11.37 -75.05
N SER A 114 -5.57 11.99 -75.72
CA SER A 114 -6.82 12.40 -75.11
C SER A 114 -7.68 11.22 -74.65
N ARG A 115 -7.76 10.16 -75.46
CA ARG A 115 -8.66 9.04 -75.21
C ARG A 115 -8.04 7.90 -74.39
N TYR A 116 -6.72 7.80 -74.34
CA TYR A 116 -6.04 6.65 -73.75
C TYR A 116 -5.00 7.01 -72.68
N VAL A 117 -4.31 8.14 -72.85
CA VAL A 117 -3.25 8.57 -71.92
C VAL A 117 -3.81 9.43 -70.80
N ILE A 118 -4.65 10.43 -71.10
CA ILE A 118 -5.32 11.29 -70.10
C ILE A 118 -6.12 10.48 -69.08
N PRO A 119 -7.01 9.53 -69.45
CA PRO A 119 -7.77 8.77 -68.46
C PRO A 119 -6.92 7.79 -67.63
N LYS A 120 -5.66 7.55 -68.02
CA LYS A 120 -4.70 6.73 -67.27
C LYS A 120 -3.73 7.55 -66.42
N LEU A 121 -3.51 8.83 -66.77
CA LEU A 121 -2.58 9.74 -66.09
C LEU A 121 -3.26 10.71 -65.14
N ILE A 122 -4.58 10.90 -65.22
CA ILE A 122 -5.35 11.61 -64.20
C ILE A 122 -6.04 10.55 -63.33
N PRO A 123 -5.34 9.98 -62.34
CA PRO A 123 -6.00 9.26 -61.27
C PRO A 123 -6.86 10.25 -60.46
N PRO A 124 -7.95 9.79 -59.82
CA PRO A 124 -8.77 10.58 -58.91
C PRO A 124 -7.97 10.97 -57.64
N SER A 125 -7.07 11.94 -57.77
CA SER A 125 -6.21 12.44 -56.69
C SER A 125 -6.96 13.26 -55.63
N GLN A 126 -8.20 13.69 -55.91
CA GLN A 126 -9.03 14.40 -54.94
C GLN A 126 -9.55 13.47 -53.83
N SER A 127 -10.00 12.25 -54.17
CA SER A 127 -10.59 11.34 -53.17
C SER A 127 -9.59 10.84 -52.12
N LYS A 128 -8.33 10.63 -52.49
CA LYS A 128 -7.29 10.19 -51.53
C LYS A 128 -6.78 11.32 -50.66
N LEU A 129 -6.77 12.54 -51.17
CA LEU A 129 -6.40 13.73 -50.41
C LEU A 129 -7.51 14.13 -49.42
N ASP A 130 -8.78 13.98 -49.83
CA ASP A 130 -9.92 14.22 -48.96
C ASP A 130 -10.00 13.17 -47.84
N GLU A 131 -9.71 11.90 -48.13
CA GLU A 131 -9.59 10.83 -47.11
C GLU A 131 -8.49 11.14 -46.09
N ASP A 132 -7.32 11.64 -46.54
CA ASP A 132 -6.20 11.99 -45.67
C ASP A 132 -6.48 13.26 -44.84
N LYS A 133 -7.18 14.25 -45.40
CA LYS A 133 -7.66 15.43 -44.64
C LYS A 133 -8.67 15.05 -43.57
N GLU A 134 -9.62 14.17 -43.88
CA GLU A 134 -10.56 13.66 -42.89
C GLU A 134 -9.86 12.80 -41.82
N ALA A 135 -8.81 12.05 -42.18
CA ALA A 135 -7.99 11.34 -41.21
C ALA A 135 -7.24 12.31 -40.30
N MET A 136 -6.60 13.35 -40.84
CA MET A 136 -5.93 14.37 -40.05
C MET A 136 -6.90 15.14 -39.15
N GLU A 137 -8.07 15.54 -39.64
CA GLU A 137 -9.08 16.22 -38.83
C GLU A 137 -9.57 15.34 -37.67
N ARG A 138 -9.75 14.03 -37.91
CA ARG A 138 -10.08 13.07 -36.84
C ARG A 138 -8.96 12.93 -35.81
N GLU A 139 -7.71 12.93 -36.24
CA GLU A 139 -6.57 12.91 -35.32
C GLU A 139 -6.43 14.22 -34.54
N PHE A 140 -6.68 15.39 -35.17
CA PHE A 140 -6.69 16.68 -34.47
C PHE A 140 -7.79 16.74 -33.42
N GLN A 141 -9.01 16.30 -33.73
CA GLN A 141 -10.10 16.21 -32.74
C GLN A 141 -9.78 15.21 -31.63
N ARG A 142 -9.10 14.09 -31.93
CA ARG A 142 -8.63 13.16 -30.90
C ARG A 142 -7.58 13.82 -30.01
N VAL A 143 -6.63 14.55 -30.58
CA VAL A 143 -5.58 15.24 -29.82
C VAL A 143 -6.18 16.36 -28.97
N GLU A 144 -7.14 17.13 -29.50
CA GLU A 144 -7.86 18.16 -28.75
C GLU A 144 -8.64 17.57 -27.58
N ASN A 145 -9.38 16.47 -27.80
CA ASN A 145 -10.08 15.76 -26.74
C ASN A 145 -9.11 15.16 -25.70
N ILE A 146 -7.95 14.65 -26.12
CA ILE A 146 -6.90 14.19 -25.19
C ILE A 146 -6.33 15.37 -24.40
N LEU A 147 -6.15 16.53 -25.02
CA LEU A 147 -5.63 17.72 -24.36
C LEU A 147 -6.63 18.30 -23.37
N GLU A 148 -7.92 18.40 -23.74
CA GLU A 148 -9.01 18.78 -22.84
C GLU A 148 -9.14 17.80 -21.67
N LYS A 149 -9.03 16.50 -21.96
CA LYS A 149 -9.00 15.47 -20.92
C LYS A 149 -7.77 15.59 -20.03
N LEU A 150 -6.59 15.90 -20.58
CA LEU A 150 -5.37 16.09 -19.80
C LEU A 150 -5.45 17.34 -18.93
N GLU A 151 -6.02 18.43 -19.43
CA GLU A 151 -6.25 19.66 -18.66
C GLU A 151 -7.27 19.41 -17.53
N THR A 152 -8.35 18.70 -17.83
CA THR A 152 -9.35 18.28 -16.85
C THR A 152 -8.73 17.35 -15.80
N ASP A 153 -7.99 16.32 -16.23
CA ASP A 153 -7.32 15.38 -15.35
C ASP A 153 -6.26 16.09 -14.49
N GLN A 154 -5.52 17.06 -15.04
CA GLN A 154 -4.55 17.86 -14.29
C GLN A 154 -5.25 18.74 -13.24
N THR A 155 -6.35 19.40 -13.60
CA THR A 155 -7.13 20.22 -12.68
C THR A 155 -7.73 19.39 -11.56
N GLU A 156 -8.34 18.25 -11.89
CA GLU A 156 -8.86 17.31 -10.91
C GLU A 156 -7.75 16.72 -10.04
N PHE A 157 -6.60 16.40 -10.62
CA PHE A 157 -5.46 15.87 -9.89
C PHE A 157 -4.90 16.89 -8.90
N ILE A 158 -4.74 18.16 -9.31
CA ILE A 158 -4.34 19.25 -8.42
C ILE A 158 -5.36 19.40 -7.29
N LYS A 159 -6.66 19.39 -7.61
CA LYS A 159 -7.72 19.49 -6.59
C LYS A 159 -7.68 18.32 -5.60
N ARG A 160 -7.52 17.09 -6.10
CA ARG A 160 -7.38 15.89 -5.24
C ARG A 160 -6.10 15.96 -4.39
N GLN A 161 -5.01 16.50 -4.92
CA GLN A 161 -3.79 16.71 -4.15
C GLN A 161 -3.97 17.74 -3.05
N ASP A 162 -4.63 18.87 -3.35
CA ASP A 162 -4.91 19.93 -2.36
C ASP A 162 -5.83 19.41 -1.24
N GLU A 163 -6.89 18.69 -1.58
CA GLU A 163 -7.76 18.01 -0.61
C GLU A 163 -6.98 17.01 0.26
N LYS A 164 -6.09 16.20 -0.33
CA LYS A 164 -5.23 15.30 0.44
C LYS A 164 -4.23 16.03 1.32
N SER A 165 -3.64 17.13 0.84
CA SER A 165 -2.72 17.95 1.64
C SER A 165 -3.45 18.50 2.86
N LYS A 166 -4.66 19.04 2.67
CA LYS A 166 -5.50 19.52 3.77
C LYS A 166 -5.85 18.42 4.77
N LEU A 167 -6.22 17.23 4.30
CA LEU A 167 -6.50 16.09 5.19
C LEU A 167 -5.25 15.65 5.97
N ILE A 168 -4.07 15.71 5.34
CA ILE A 168 -2.80 15.41 5.99
C ILE A 168 -2.48 16.48 7.05
N ASP A 169 -2.69 17.76 6.73
CA ASP A 169 -2.47 18.86 7.67
C ASP A 169 -3.42 18.77 8.87
N ASP A 170 -4.70 18.48 8.63
CA ASP A 170 -5.70 18.27 9.69
C ASP A 170 -5.33 17.07 10.58
N ALA A 171 -4.92 15.95 9.98
CA ALA A 171 -4.46 14.77 10.71
C ALA A 171 -3.18 15.05 11.52
N LEU A 172 -2.26 15.88 11.00
CA LEU A 172 -1.05 16.27 11.71
C LEU A 172 -1.39 17.13 12.94
N ILE A 173 -2.33 18.06 12.81
CA ILE A 173 -2.83 18.88 13.93
C ILE A 173 -3.50 17.98 14.98
N GLU A 174 -4.31 17.01 14.57
CA GLU A 174 -4.94 16.05 15.50
C GLU A 174 -3.89 15.20 16.23
N VAL A 175 -2.87 14.71 15.53
CA VAL A 175 -1.78 13.94 16.14
C VAL A 175 -1.01 14.81 17.15
N ASP A 176 -0.69 16.06 16.82
CA ASP A 176 -0.05 16.99 17.76
C ASP A 176 -0.94 17.23 19.00
N ALA A 177 -2.25 17.41 18.80
CA ALA A 177 -3.21 17.55 19.89
C ALA A 177 -3.28 16.30 20.78
N ILE A 178 -3.30 15.10 20.18
CA ILE A 178 -3.30 13.81 20.90
C ILE A 178 -1.99 13.62 21.66
N VAL A 179 -0.84 13.96 21.06
CA VAL A 179 0.47 13.86 21.72
C VAL A 179 0.54 14.81 22.91
N LYS A 180 0.11 16.06 22.75
CA LYS A 180 0.02 17.04 23.85
C LYS A 180 -0.92 16.57 24.96
N ALA A 181 -2.12 16.11 24.61
CA ALA A 181 -3.09 15.58 25.56
C ALA A 181 -2.56 14.33 26.28
N THR A 182 -1.85 13.46 25.57
CA THR A 182 -1.22 12.26 26.15
C THR A 182 -0.08 12.62 27.09
N ASN A 183 0.74 13.61 26.74
CA ASN A 183 1.82 14.10 27.59
C ASN A 183 1.25 14.74 28.86
N GLU A 184 0.27 15.64 28.74
CA GLU A 184 -0.41 16.25 29.88
C GLU A 184 -1.06 15.16 30.77
N LYS A 185 -1.74 14.18 30.17
CA LYS A 185 -2.31 13.05 30.91
C LYS A 185 -1.24 12.22 31.61
N ASN A 186 -0.08 11.99 30.99
CA ASN A 186 1.03 11.28 31.60
C ASN A 186 1.61 12.07 32.79
N LEU A 187 1.78 13.39 32.64
CA LEU A 187 2.22 14.26 33.73
C LEU A 187 1.22 14.24 34.90
N ARG A 188 -0.09 14.34 34.62
CA ARG A 188 -1.13 14.20 35.64
C ARG A 188 -1.13 12.83 36.28
N ASN A 189 -0.93 11.77 35.50
CA ASN A 189 -0.80 10.43 36.04
C ASN A 189 0.42 10.34 36.97
N GLU A 190 1.58 10.90 36.60
CA GLU A 190 2.77 10.92 37.45
C GLU A 190 2.51 11.69 38.76
N GLU A 191 1.83 12.83 38.71
CA GLU A 191 1.39 13.58 39.89
C GLU A 191 0.45 12.76 40.78
N THR A 192 -0.54 12.07 40.19
CA THR A 192 -1.45 11.20 40.95
C THR A 192 -0.72 10.01 41.56
N LEU A 193 0.26 9.41 40.86
CA LEU A 193 1.07 8.32 41.41
C LEU A 193 1.95 8.79 42.57
N LYS A 194 2.52 9.99 42.49
CA LYS A 194 3.24 10.61 43.61
C LYS A 194 2.31 10.84 44.79
N TYR A 195 1.11 11.39 44.55
CA TYR A 195 0.10 11.60 45.58
C TYR A 195 -0.32 10.27 46.24
N LEU A 196 -0.66 9.25 45.45
CA LEU A 196 -1.04 7.93 45.95
C LEU A 196 0.10 7.29 46.75
N LYS A 197 1.36 7.45 46.33
CA LYS A 197 2.51 6.97 47.11
C LYS A 197 2.59 7.66 48.48
N LEU A 198 2.36 8.96 48.54
CA LEU A 198 2.31 9.71 49.81
C LEU A 198 1.14 9.26 50.68
N GLU A 199 -0.03 9.03 50.08
CA GLU A 199 -1.21 8.53 50.79
C GLU A 199 -0.98 7.11 51.33
N ILE A 200 -0.32 6.25 50.58
CA ILE A 200 0.08 4.90 51.03
C ILE A 200 1.05 4.99 52.21
N GLU A 201 2.08 5.83 52.15
CA GLU A 201 2.99 6.02 53.28
C GLU A 201 2.29 6.64 54.50
N SER A 202 1.32 7.54 54.28
CA SER A 202 0.48 8.10 55.34
C SER A 202 -0.41 7.03 55.98
N ILE A 203 -1.11 6.21 55.18
CA ILE A 203 -1.93 5.10 55.65
C ILE A 203 -1.07 4.09 56.41
N LYS A 204 0.10 3.73 55.88
CA LYS A 204 1.05 2.84 56.55
C LYS A 204 1.49 3.39 57.90
N THR A 205 1.83 4.68 57.97
CA THR A 205 2.24 5.34 59.21
C THR A 205 1.08 5.39 60.21
N SER A 206 -0.12 5.74 59.75
CA SER A 206 -1.35 5.78 60.56
C SER A 206 -1.74 4.40 61.08
N LEU A 207 -1.61 3.37 60.25
CA LEU A 207 -1.85 1.97 60.60
C LEU A 207 -0.85 1.48 61.64
N LEU A 208 0.45 1.71 61.43
CA LEU A 208 1.49 1.36 62.41
C LEU A 208 1.27 2.10 63.74
N LYS A 209 0.89 3.38 63.69
CA LYS A 209 0.58 4.18 64.88
C LYS A 209 -0.65 3.65 65.62
N SER A 210 -1.71 3.29 64.90
CA SER A 210 -2.92 2.68 65.46
C SER A 210 -2.62 1.31 66.08
N LEU A 211 -1.79 0.49 65.43
CA LEU A 211 -1.37 -0.81 65.96
C LEU A 211 -0.57 -0.64 67.25
N GLU A 212 0.43 0.25 67.26
CA GLU A 212 1.22 0.50 68.48
C GLU A 212 0.35 1.09 69.60
N SER A 213 -0.61 1.97 69.25
CA SER A 213 -1.58 2.48 70.23
C SER A 213 -2.45 1.36 70.80
N GLN A 214 -2.98 0.45 69.97
CA GLN A 214 -3.78 -0.69 70.43
C GLN A 214 -2.94 -1.64 71.29
N LYS A 215 -1.71 -1.94 70.88
CA LYS A 215 -0.77 -2.75 71.67
C LYS A 215 -0.49 -2.11 73.03
N SER A 216 -0.28 -0.79 73.08
CA SER A 216 -0.10 -0.05 74.33
C SER A 216 -1.35 -0.11 75.21
N THR A 217 -2.54 0.14 74.65
CA THR A 217 -3.81 0.05 75.40
C THR A 217 -4.02 -1.35 75.96
N ILE A 218 -3.85 -2.39 75.14
CA ILE A 218 -3.96 -3.79 75.58
C ILE A 218 -2.91 -4.10 76.66
N SER A 219 -1.66 -3.63 76.54
CA SER A 219 -0.64 -3.82 77.57
C SER A 219 -1.01 -3.14 78.88
N THR A 220 -1.58 -1.93 78.83
CA THR A 220 -2.04 -1.21 80.03
C THR A 220 -3.23 -1.91 80.68
N GLU A 221 -4.21 -2.35 79.88
CA GLU A 221 -5.35 -3.13 80.37
C GLU A 221 -4.90 -4.47 80.97
N LEU A 222 -3.95 -5.18 80.35
CA LEU A 222 -3.36 -6.40 80.90
C LEU A 222 -2.64 -6.15 82.22
N GLN A 223 -1.85 -5.07 82.34
CA GLN A 223 -1.22 -4.69 83.62
C GLN A 223 -2.25 -4.31 84.68
N GLU A 224 -3.34 -3.67 84.30
CA GLU A 224 -4.44 -3.35 85.22
C GLU A 224 -5.18 -4.62 85.66
N LEU A 225 -5.43 -5.55 84.74
CA LEU A 225 -6.01 -6.87 85.03
C LEU A 225 -5.08 -7.71 85.91
N GLU A 226 -3.76 -7.65 85.69
CA GLU A 226 -2.76 -8.28 86.55
C GLU A 226 -2.81 -7.68 87.96
N LYS A 227 -2.76 -6.34 88.09
CA LYS A 227 -2.90 -5.66 89.39
C LYS A 227 -4.22 -5.97 90.09
N LYS A 228 -5.33 -6.07 89.34
CA LYS A 228 -6.64 -6.46 89.88
C LYS A 228 -6.65 -7.93 90.30
N THR A 229 -5.95 -8.79 89.58
CA THR A 229 -5.81 -10.20 89.96
C THR A 229 -5.00 -10.33 91.24
N ASP A 230 -3.90 -9.59 91.36
CA ASP A 230 -3.09 -9.54 92.59
C ASP A 230 -3.86 -8.92 93.76
N SER A 231 -4.64 -7.86 93.52
CA SER A 231 -5.48 -7.28 94.57
C SER A 231 -6.59 -8.23 95.00
N ILE A 232 -7.25 -8.92 94.06
CA ILE A 232 -8.23 -9.97 94.38
C ILE A 232 -7.55 -11.10 95.15
N LYS A 233 -6.36 -11.54 94.73
CA LYS A 233 -5.59 -12.57 95.43
C LYS A 233 -5.23 -12.13 96.85
N GLU A 234 -4.79 -10.89 97.04
CA GLU A 234 -4.49 -10.35 98.36
C GLU A 234 -5.77 -10.23 99.21
N THR A 235 -6.91 -9.81 98.63
CA THR A 235 -8.18 -9.80 99.36
C THR A 235 -8.65 -11.21 99.75
N ILE A 236 -8.47 -12.22 98.89
CA ILE A 236 -8.78 -13.62 99.22
C ILE A 236 -7.86 -14.10 100.33
N LYS A 237 -6.56 -13.80 100.26
CA LYS A 237 -5.60 -14.16 101.31
C LYS A 237 -5.92 -13.46 102.63
N GLN A 238 -6.34 -12.20 102.58
CA GLN A 238 -6.81 -11.44 103.75
C GLN A 238 -8.08 -12.07 104.34
N LEU A 239 -9.01 -12.53 103.51
CA LEU A 239 -10.23 -13.24 103.93
C LEU A 239 -9.93 -14.63 104.49
N GLU A 240 -8.95 -15.35 103.93
CA GLU A 240 -8.51 -16.66 104.40
C GLU A 240 -7.78 -16.55 105.75
N ILE A 241 -6.90 -15.55 105.92
CA ILE A 241 -6.21 -15.27 107.20
C ILE A 241 -7.18 -14.76 108.28
N ASN A 242 -8.22 -14.01 107.90
CA ASN A 242 -9.31 -13.61 108.82
C ASN A 242 -10.42 -14.66 108.97
N GLY A 243 -10.17 -15.90 108.57
CA GLY A 243 -11.09 -17.04 108.64
C GLY A 243 -11.44 -17.55 110.05
N ASN A 244 -11.51 -16.69 111.07
CA ASN A 244 -12.20 -17.01 112.31
C ASN A 244 -12.81 -15.75 112.98
N GLY A 245 -13.85 -15.18 112.35
CA GLY A 245 -14.66 -14.11 112.96
C GLY A 245 -15.79 -13.58 112.07
N LYS A 246 -16.96 -14.22 112.14
CA LYS A 246 -18.25 -13.83 111.51
C LYS A 246 -19.00 -12.76 112.38
N PRO A 247 -20.12 -12.16 111.93
CA PRO A 247 -20.28 -11.13 110.89
C PRO A 247 -21.01 -9.87 111.43
N ALA A 248 -20.98 -8.71 110.73
CA ALA A 248 -22.03 -7.69 110.91
C ALA A 248 -22.15 -6.73 109.73
N SER A 249 -23.36 -6.70 109.18
CA SER A 249 -23.85 -5.88 108.09
C SER A 249 -23.99 -4.41 108.46
N LYS A 250 -23.58 -3.50 107.56
CA LYS A 250 -24.29 -2.24 107.32
C LYS A 250 -24.41 -1.98 105.82
N SER A 251 -25.63 -2.20 105.36
CA SER A 251 -26.27 -1.65 104.16
C SER A 251 -25.88 -0.19 103.90
N ASN A 252 -25.39 0.09 102.69
CA ASN A 252 -25.86 1.23 101.90
C ASN A 252 -25.81 0.86 100.42
N SER A 253 -26.98 0.50 99.90
CA SER A 253 -27.26 0.33 98.48
C SER A 253 -27.31 1.69 97.79
N ILE A 254 -26.34 1.99 96.92
CA ILE A 254 -26.56 2.87 95.77
C ILE A 254 -26.05 2.09 94.55
N THR A 255 -27.01 1.88 93.64
CA THR A 255 -27.02 1.09 92.41
C THR A 255 -25.84 1.38 91.45
N PRO A 256 -25.24 0.36 90.80
CA PRO A 256 -24.43 0.57 89.62
C PRO A 256 -25.36 0.77 88.40
N SER A 257 -25.35 1.99 87.87
CA SER A 257 -25.93 2.30 86.56
C SER A 257 -25.23 1.49 85.48
N LEU A 258 -25.95 0.57 84.84
CA LEU A 258 -25.58 0.00 83.54
C LEU A 258 -25.73 1.08 82.48
N THR A 259 -24.66 1.84 82.24
CA THR A 259 -24.56 2.78 81.12
C THR A 259 -23.17 2.65 80.49
N PRO A 260 -23.04 2.12 79.26
CA PRO A 260 -21.78 2.20 78.52
C PRO A 260 -21.47 3.67 78.16
N PRO A 261 -20.20 4.06 77.99
CA PRO A 261 -19.85 5.40 77.56
C PRO A 261 -20.42 5.69 76.16
N PRO A 262 -20.94 6.91 75.91
CA PRO A 262 -21.51 7.29 74.63
C PRO A 262 -20.41 7.42 73.57
N ASN A 263 -20.57 6.64 72.51
CA ASN A 263 -19.86 6.80 71.24
C ASN A 263 -20.28 8.16 70.65
N LEU A 264 -19.36 9.12 70.55
CA LEU A 264 -19.56 10.38 69.85
C LEU A 264 -19.45 10.15 68.34
N LEU A 265 -20.52 9.58 67.77
CA LEU A 265 -20.83 9.67 66.34
C LEU A 265 -22.33 9.93 66.20
N THR A 266 -22.70 11.20 66.25
CA THR A 266 -23.95 11.67 65.66
C THR A 266 -23.77 13.13 65.24
N ASN A 267 -23.53 13.31 63.95
CA ASN A 267 -24.24 14.34 63.21
C ASN A 267 -24.71 13.72 61.88
N ASN A 268 -25.80 12.96 61.94
CA ASN A 268 -26.68 12.85 60.77
C ASN A 268 -28.13 12.74 61.26
N ARG A 269 -28.78 13.90 61.27
CA ARG A 269 -30.23 14.05 61.40
C ARG A 269 -30.70 14.61 60.07
N SER A 270 -31.45 13.83 59.32
CA SER A 270 -32.87 14.13 59.07
C SER A 270 -33.52 13.02 58.25
N THR A 271 -34.60 12.49 58.82
CA THR A 271 -35.58 11.60 58.23
C THR A 271 -36.39 12.32 57.15
N SER A 272 -36.58 11.67 56.00
CA SER A 272 -37.88 11.56 55.34
C SER A 272 -37.82 10.51 54.23
N ASN A 273 -38.88 9.70 54.18
CA ASN A 273 -39.20 8.67 53.19
C ASN A 273 -38.71 8.98 51.77
N THR A 274 -38.17 7.98 51.07
CA THR A 274 -38.57 7.58 49.69
C THR A 274 -37.87 6.27 49.30
N ILE A 275 -38.68 5.21 49.25
CA ILE A 275 -38.81 4.16 48.24
C ILE A 275 -37.58 3.89 47.34
N VAL A 276 -37.20 2.62 47.31
CA VAL A 276 -36.30 1.97 46.35
C VAL A 276 -36.81 2.13 44.91
N PRO A 277 -35.96 2.56 43.97
CA PRO A 277 -35.95 2.01 42.62
C PRO A 277 -34.57 1.38 42.39
N THR A 278 -34.43 0.06 42.18
CA THR A 278 -34.52 -0.53 40.84
C THR A 278 -34.28 0.48 39.71
N VAL A 279 -33.03 0.64 39.30
CA VAL A 279 -32.73 1.28 38.02
C VAL A 279 -32.81 0.24 36.91
N SER A 280 -34.01 0.10 36.36
CA SER A 280 -34.18 -0.29 34.97
C SER A 280 -33.89 0.94 34.09
N THR A 281 -33.06 0.73 33.06
CA THR A 281 -33.19 1.33 31.73
C THR A 281 -33.12 2.86 31.60
N TYR A 282 -31.91 3.38 31.42
CA TYR A 282 -31.63 4.27 30.28
C TYR A 282 -30.56 3.63 29.42
N SER A 283 -31.05 2.78 28.52
CA SER A 283 -30.49 2.62 27.19
C SER A 283 -30.32 3.99 26.53
N ASN A 284 -29.07 4.45 26.33
CA ASN A 284 -28.54 4.82 25.00
C ASN A 284 -27.06 5.24 25.06
N LEU A 285 -26.16 4.33 25.42
CA LEU A 285 -24.77 4.29 24.95
C LEU A 285 -24.29 2.85 25.02
N LYS A 286 -24.18 2.21 23.85
CA LYS A 286 -23.88 0.79 23.65
C LYS A 286 -22.40 0.52 23.93
N ILE A 287 -22.05 0.19 25.16
CA ILE A 287 -20.71 -0.30 25.52
C ILE A 287 -20.92 -1.67 26.19
N PRO A 288 -20.44 -2.79 25.59
CA PRO A 288 -20.62 -4.12 26.17
C PRO A 288 -19.64 -4.38 27.32
N ASP A 289 -20.11 -5.12 28.34
CA ASP A 289 -19.31 -5.62 29.46
C ASP A 289 -18.20 -6.59 29.01
N PRO A 290 -17.04 -6.64 29.70
CA PRO A 290 -15.86 -7.41 29.32
C PRO A 290 -16.04 -8.94 29.37
N SER A 291 -17.21 -9.44 29.76
CA SER A 291 -17.58 -10.87 29.74
C SER A 291 -18.33 -11.31 28.47
N SER A 292 -18.62 -10.40 27.54
CA SER A 292 -19.35 -10.68 26.30
C SER A 292 -18.46 -10.88 25.06
N ILE A 293 -17.14 -10.97 25.25
CA ILE A 293 -16.20 -11.22 24.14
C ILE A 293 -16.09 -12.75 23.97
N PRO A 294 -16.56 -13.34 22.86
CA PRO A 294 -16.38 -14.77 22.63
C PRO A 294 -14.87 -15.06 22.56
N SER A 295 -14.40 -15.98 23.40
CA SER A 295 -13.01 -16.45 23.35
C SER A 295 -12.75 -17.05 21.97
N ALA A 296 -11.55 -16.83 21.39
CA ALA A 296 -11.18 -17.30 20.05
C ALA A 296 -11.40 -18.82 19.82
N LYS A 297 -11.46 -19.61 20.90
CA LYS A 297 -11.78 -21.04 20.85
C LYS A 297 -13.27 -21.35 20.57
N SER A 298 -14.18 -20.43 20.88
CA SER A 298 -15.62 -20.59 20.62
C SER A 298 -16.02 -20.28 19.17
N ILE A 299 -15.22 -19.47 18.46
CA ILE A 299 -15.43 -19.15 17.03
C ILE A 299 -14.88 -20.26 16.13
N LEU A 300 -13.88 -21.02 16.60
CA LEU A 300 -13.25 -22.09 15.83
C LEU A 300 -14.08 -23.40 15.81
N ASN A 301 -15.08 -23.53 16.68
CA ASN A 301 -15.90 -24.75 16.80
C ASN A 301 -17.28 -24.67 16.13
N THR A 302 -17.63 -23.53 15.51
CA THR A 302 -18.96 -23.33 14.88
C THR A 302 -18.98 -23.62 13.37
N VAL A 303 -18.03 -24.41 12.86
CA VAL A 303 -18.03 -24.86 11.45
C VAL A 303 -17.92 -26.38 11.40
N GLU A 304 -18.90 -27.04 12.02
CA GLU A 304 -19.21 -28.44 11.74
C GLU A 304 -20.72 -28.62 11.97
N ASP A 305 -21.35 -29.35 11.05
CA ASP A 305 -22.78 -29.70 10.96
C ASP A 305 -23.74 -28.70 10.28
N THR A 306 -23.89 -28.86 8.96
CA THR A 306 -25.24 -29.10 8.37
C THR A 306 -25.13 -29.83 7.02
N ASP A 307 -25.78 -30.98 6.97
CA ASP A 307 -25.78 -31.97 5.89
C ASP A 307 -26.74 -31.67 4.72
N SER A 308 -26.36 -32.22 3.54
CA SER A 308 -27.19 -32.80 2.45
C SER A 308 -28.00 -31.89 1.48
N ASN A 309 -27.56 -31.79 0.22
CA ASN A 309 -28.14 -32.50 -0.94
C ASN A 309 -27.33 -32.25 -2.25
N LEU A 310 -27.36 -33.23 -3.14
CA LEU A 310 -26.51 -33.50 -4.30
C LEU A 310 -27.12 -32.94 -5.61
N ASN A 311 -26.34 -32.24 -6.44
CA ASN A 311 -26.26 -32.55 -7.89
C ASN A 311 -25.15 -31.77 -8.65
N THR A 312 -24.32 -32.55 -9.35
CA THR A 312 -23.25 -32.28 -10.35
C THR A 312 -23.87 -31.78 -11.69
N PRO A 313 -23.22 -30.97 -12.59
CA PRO A 313 -22.03 -31.40 -13.33
C PRO A 313 -20.94 -30.38 -13.77
N GLU A 314 -19.74 -30.97 -13.95
CA GLU A 314 -18.60 -30.74 -14.86
C GLU A 314 -17.65 -29.52 -14.80
N PRO A 315 -16.35 -29.72 -15.16
CA PRO A 315 -15.25 -28.81 -14.83
C PRO A 315 -14.66 -28.06 -16.04
N VAL A 316 -14.35 -26.78 -15.87
CA VAL A 316 -13.42 -26.04 -16.75
C VAL A 316 -12.44 -25.23 -15.89
N SER A 317 -11.16 -25.49 -16.08
CA SER A 317 -10.05 -25.01 -15.27
C SER A 317 -9.58 -23.62 -15.69
N TYR A 318 -9.58 -22.66 -14.76
CA TYR A 318 -8.77 -21.44 -14.80
C TYR A 318 -8.12 -21.24 -13.42
N PRO A 319 -6.84 -20.84 -13.30
CA PRO A 319 -6.26 -20.54 -12.01
C PRO A 319 -6.73 -19.17 -11.53
N LEU A 320 -7.67 -19.16 -10.57
CA LEU A 320 -8.12 -17.97 -9.85
C LEU A 320 -7.26 -17.75 -8.60
N SER A 321 -6.61 -16.58 -8.57
CA SER A 321 -6.47 -15.67 -7.43
C SER A 321 -6.92 -16.22 -6.06
N THR A 322 -5.97 -16.52 -5.18
CA THR A 322 -6.25 -16.63 -3.75
C THR A 322 -6.10 -15.25 -3.12
N ASN A 323 -7.24 -14.58 -2.99
CA ASN A 323 -7.45 -13.47 -2.07
C ASN A 323 -7.27 -13.98 -0.63
N ALA A 324 -6.07 -13.84 -0.09
CA ALA A 324 -5.81 -13.94 1.33
C ALA A 324 -5.35 -12.56 1.79
N ASN A 325 -6.25 -11.84 2.44
CA ASN A 325 -6.05 -10.50 3.00
C ASN A 325 -5.12 -10.55 4.22
N ILE A 326 -3.87 -10.97 4.02
CA ILE A 326 -2.84 -11.03 5.05
C ILE A 326 -1.99 -9.77 4.88
N PRO A 327 -2.03 -8.82 5.82
CA PRO A 327 -1.24 -7.60 5.73
C PRO A 327 0.26 -7.91 5.79
N ALA A 328 1.06 -7.17 5.02
CA ALA A 328 2.49 -7.42 4.83
C ALA A 328 3.31 -7.51 6.14
N TRP A 329 2.87 -6.85 7.21
CA TRP A 329 3.53 -6.94 8.53
C TRP A 329 3.42 -8.32 9.18
N GLN A 330 2.35 -9.07 8.91
CA GLN A 330 2.15 -10.42 9.47
C GLN A 330 3.08 -11.44 8.81
N LEU A 331 3.30 -11.31 7.50
CA LEU A 331 4.28 -12.13 6.77
C LEU A 331 5.73 -11.86 7.23
N ALA A 332 6.06 -10.60 7.53
CA ALA A 332 7.39 -10.22 8.01
C ALA A 332 7.73 -10.79 9.40
N SER A 333 6.74 -10.92 10.29
CA SER A 333 6.96 -11.45 11.64
C SER A 333 7.23 -12.97 11.67
N SER A 334 6.74 -13.70 10.66
CA SER A 334 6.85 -15.16 10.57
C SER A 334 8.21 -15.64 10.06
N GLN A 335 9.05 -14.73 9.54
CA GLN A 335 10.38 -15.04 9.00
C GLN A 335 11.53 -14.86 10.01
N LYS A 336 11.23 -14.57 11.29
CA LYS A 336 12.22 -14.22 12.31
C LYS A 336 12.94 -15.43 12.94
N ASN A 337 13.41 -16.37 12.10
CA ASN A 337 14.22 -17.52 12.52
C ASN A 337 15.60 -17.58 11.84
N ASN A 338 16.00 -16.58 11.05
CA ASN A 338 17.36 -16.47 10.53
C ASN A 338 17.90 -15.06 10.70
N THR A 339 18.87 -14.93 11.61
CA THR A 339 19.59 -13.70 11.95
C THR A 339 20.39 -13.20 10.75
N SER A 340 20.06 -12.00 10.25
CA SER A 340 21.01 -11.16 9.50
C SER A 340 20.68 -9.70 9.77
N ILE A 341 21.70 -8.97 10.20
CA ILE A 341 21.65 -7.58 10.66
C ILE A 341 21.17 -6.70 9.49
N PRO A 342 20.21 -5.78 9.70
CA PRO A 342 19.70 -4.92 8.63
C PRO A 342 20.76 -3.93 8.15
N ALA A 343 20.85 -3.76 6.82
CA ALA A 343 21.90 -3.02 6.10
C ALA A 343 22.08 -1.55 6.50
N TRP A 344 21.13 -0.93 7.19
CA TRP A 344 21.26 0.46 7.66
C TRP A 344 22.19 0.59 8.88
N GLN A 345 22.40 -0.48 9.64
CA GLN A 345 23.26 -0.47 10.83
C GLN A 345 24.77 -0.59 10.50
N VAL A 346 25.12 -1.05 9.29
CA VAL A 346 26.52 -1.14 8.83
C VAL A 346 27.02 0.22 8.29
N ALA A 347 26.11 1.13 7.92
CA ALA A 347 26.47 2.43 7.35
C ALA A 347 26.94 3.48 8.39
N SER A 348 26.75 3.24 9.69
CA SER A 348 27.13 4.18 10.75
C SER A 348 28.50 3.94 11.38
N GLU A 349 29.18 2.84 11.06
CA GLU A 349 30.46 2.47 11.68
C GLU A 349 31.69 2.86 10.84
N ASN A 350 31.47 3.49 9.68
CA ASN A 350 32.55 3.87 8.76
C ASN A 350 32.57 5.38 8.45
N LYS A 351 32.50 6.22 9.48
CA LYS A 351 32.74 7.67 9.36
C LYS A 351 33.65 8.18 10.47
#